data_AF-A0A7V9N9B8-F1
#
_entry.id   AF-A0A7V9N9B8-F1
#
_cell.length_a   1.000
_cell.length_b   1.000
_cell.length_c   1.000
_cell.angle_alpha   90.00
_cell.angle_beta   90.00
_cell.angle_gamma   90.00
#
_symmetry.space_group_name_H-M   'P 1'
#
loop_
_entity.id
_entity.type
_entity.pdbx_description
1 polymer ?
#
loop_
_entity_poly.entity_id
_entity_poly.type
_entity_poly.pdbx_seq_one_letter_code
_entity_poly.pdbx_strand_id
1 'polypeptide(L)'
;MPNMNDTMERVASRAVEMSVYLPLGAYARVRDEIVDLNRASVRKLYEDLVDRGQNRMQPIERVVKRRAEAAEDEARDAVVQTRKTAKKAARKGSTAATQVAPKMPRVGAPRKASELPIKSYASLNADEIVSHLKGLTQTDLARVYKYEKAHEERSTILDAIDSRLVALPIATYDSLTVDEVIGRLDGLSPQELRALRRYESETKMRTTIIEKIESLLG
;
A
#
# COMPACT_ATOMS: atom_id res chain seq x y z
N MET A 1 -12.51 -37.79 34.99
CA MET A 1 -13.39 -37.63 33.81
C MET A 1 -13.45 -36.14 33.48
N PRO A 2 -13.19 -35.72 32.23
CA PRO A 2 -13.23 -34.30 31.86
C PRO A 2 -14.66 -33.75 31.98
N ASN A 3 -14.77 -32.53 32.48
CA ASN A 3 -16.03 -31.88 32.83
C ASN A 3 -16.81 -31.52 31.55
N MET A 4 -18.10 -31.84 31.48
CA MET A 4 -18.93 -31.69 30.27
C MET A 4 -19.02 -30.23 29.77
N ASN A 5 -18.85 -29.26 30.66
CA ASN A 5 -18.81 -27.84 30.32
C ASN A 5 -17.58 -27.48 29.49
N ASP A 6 -16.40 -28.06 29.77
CA ASP A 6 -15.16 -27.80 29.01
C ASP A 6 -15.23 -28.37 27.59
N THR A 7 -15.95 -29.47 27.37
CA THR A 7 -16.16 -30.05 26.04
C THR A 7 -17.15 -29.24 25.20
N MET A 8 -18.17 -28.64 25.83
CA MET A 8 -19.13 -27.76 25.17
C MET A 8 -18.47 -26.44 24.73
N GLU A 9 -17.60 -25.87 25.57
CA GLU A 9 -16.90 -24.62 25.28
C GLU A 9 -15.88 -24.78 24.14
N ARG A 10 -15.16 -25.92 24.08
CA ARG A 10 -14.26 -26.23 22.96
C ARG A 10 -15.00 -26.46 21.64
N VAL A 11 -16.20 -27.03 21.68
CA VAL A 11 -17.03 -27.22 20.48
C VAL A 11 -17.59 -25.88 20.01
N ALA A 12 -17.98 -24.98 20.93
CA ALA A 12 -18.41 -23.62 20.60
C ALA A 12 -17.28 -22.79 19.98
N SER A 13 -16.07 -22.80 20.55
CA SER A 13 -14.91 -22.06 19.98
C SER A 13 -14.48 -22.59 18.61
N ARG A 14 -14.55 -23.91 18.38
CA ARG A 14 -14.21 -24.51 17.07
C ARG A 14 -15.30 -24.32 16.02
N ALA A 15 -16.56 -24.17 16.46
CA ALA A 15 -17.66 -23.76 15.61
C ALA A 15 -17.54 -22.30 15.19
N VAL A 16 -17.01 -21.41 16.03
CA VAL A 16 -16.70 -20.02 15.64
C VAL A 16 -15.59 -19.98 14.59
N GLU A 17 -14.56 -20.82 14.71
CA GLU A 17 -13.47 -20.93 13.72
C GLU A 17 -13.95 -21.53 12.38
N MET A 18 -14.95 -22.43 12.41
CA MET A 18 -15.63 -22.96 11.21
C MET A 18 -16.79 -22.10 10.70
N SER A 19 -17.31 -21.17 11.51
CA SER A 19 -18.39 -20.23 11.12
C SER A 19 -17.91 -19.14 10.17
N VAL A 20 -16.60 -19.00 10.01
CA VAL A 20 -15.95 -18.09 9.05
C VAL A 20 -16.11 -18.58 7.59
N TYR A 21 -16.67 -19.77 7.35
CA TYR A 21 -16.86 -20.27 5.98
C TYR A 21 -18.20 -20.99 5.73
N LEU A 22 -19.31 -20.39 6.15
CA LEU A 22 -20.60 -20.66 5.52
C LEU A 22 -21.21 -19.34 5.01
N PRO A 23 -21.57 -19.22 3.72
CA PRO A 23 -22.27 -18.04 3.24
C PRO A 23 -23.59 -17.90 4.01
N LEU A 24 -23.84 -16.68 4.52
CA LEU A 24 -24.95 -16.29 5.41
C LEU A 24 -26.36 -16.77 4.97
N GLY A 25 -26.54 -17.21 3.73
CA GLY A 25 -27.79 -17.77 3.21
C GLY A 25 -28.09 -19.23 3.57
N ALA A 26 -27.13 -20.01 4.07
CA ALA A 26 -27.35 -21.44 4.39
C ALA A 26 -27.95 -21.67 5.79
N TYR A 27 -27.73 -20.76 6.73
CA TYR A 27 -28.23 -20.87 8.11
C TYR A 27 -29.77 -20.76 8.20
N ALA A 28 -30.41 -20.05 7.28
CA ALA A 28 -31.85 -19.78 7.35
C ALA A 28 -32.72 -21.00 7.01
N ARG A 29 -32.26 -21.93 6.15
CA ARG A 29 -33.08 -23.09 5.75
C ARG A 29 -33.06 -24.25 6.73
N VAL A 30 -31.99 -24.39 7.50
CA VAL A 30 -31.83 -25.53 8.42
C VAL A 30 -32.57 -25.27 9.74
N ARG A 31 -32.87 -24.00 10.08
CA ARG A 31 -33.56 -23.64 11.33
C ARG A 31 -35.00 -24.13 11.39
N ASP A 32 -35.72 -24.10 10.28
CA ASP A 32 -37.18 -24.32 10.28
C ASP A 32 -37.58 -25.81 10.22
N GLU A 33 -36.65 -26.72 9.90
CA GLU A 33 -36.96 -28.16 9.73
C GLU A 33 -36.49 -29.04 10.91
N ILE A 34 -35.89 -28.46 11.95
CA ILE A 34 -35.29 -29.21 13.08
C ILE A 34 -36.26 -29.38 14.26
N VAL A 35 -37.43 -28.72 14.26
CA VAL A 35 -38.25 -28.63 15.47
C VAL A 35 -39.00 -29.92 15.85
N ASP A 36 -39.14 -30.92 14.97
CA ASP A 36 -39.95 -32.13 15.27
C ASP A 36 -39.24 -33.49 15.14
N LEU A 37 -37.91 -33.53 15.10
CA LEU A 37 -37.20 -34.80 15.00
C LEU A 37 -37.06 -35.52 16.35
N ASN A 38 -37.89 -36.55 16.53
CA ASN A 38 -37.81 -37.48 17.66
C ASN A 38 -36.40 -38.11 17.74
N ARG A 39 -35.75 -37.97 18.90
CA ARG A 39 -34.34 -38.28 19.20
C ARG A 39 -33.92 -39.71 18.80
N ALA A 40 -34.86 -40.65 18.78
CA ALA A 40 -34.62 -42.04 18.40
C ALA A 40 -34.42 -42.22 16.88
N SER A 41 -35.10 -41.43 16.04
CA SER A 41 -35.00 -41.52 14.58
C SER A 41 -33.68 -40.95 14.06
N VAL A 42 -33.19 -39.89 14.71
CA VAL A 42 -31.88 -39.28 14.38
C VAL A 42 -30.74 -40.24 14.66
N ARG A 43 -30.81 -41.02 15.74
CA ARG A 43 -29.79 -42.01 16.08
C ARG A 43 -29.74 -43.16 15.07
N LYS A 44 -30.91 -43.65 14.64
CA LYS A 44 -31.01 -44.74 13.66
C LYS A 44 -30.52 -44.31 12.27
N LEU A 45 -30.81 -43.07 11.86
CA LEU A 45 -30.28 -42.49 10.62
C LEU A 45 -28.77 -42.26 10.66
N TYR A 46 -28.21 -41.98 11.84
CA TYR A 46 -26.77 -41.81 12.00
C TYR A 46 -26.00 -43.15 11.90
N GLU A 47 -26.50 -44.20 12.56
CA GLU A 47 -25.92 -45.54 12.47
C GLU A 47 -26.00 -46.10 11.04
N ASP A 48 -27.15 -45.94 10.37
CA ASP A 48 -27.38 -46.43 9.01
C ASP A 48 -26.59 -45.63 7.94
N LEU A 49 -26.16 -44.41 8.25
CA LEU A 49 -25.29 -43.59 7.41
C LEU A 49 -23.79 -43.92 7.62
N VAL A 50 -23.39 -44.24 8.85
CA VAL A 50 -22.02 -44.64 9.20
C VAL A 50 -21.69 -46.03 8.61
N ASP A 51 -22.61 -46.99 8.70
CA ASP A 51 -22.42 -48.33 8.14
C ASP A 51 -22.40 -48.32 6.60
N ARG A 52 -23.21 -47.45 5.99
CA ARG A 52 -23.24 -47.27 4.52
C ARG A 52 -22.03 -46.50 4.00
N GLY A 53 -21.38 -45.70 4.85
CA GLY A 53 -20.15 -44.96 4.54
C GLY A 53 -18.89 -45.82 4.56
N GLN A 54 -18.81 -46.82 5.44
CA GLN A 54 -17.59 -47.64 5.60
C GLN A 54 -17.33 -48.61 4.44
N ASN A 55 -18.35 -49.10 3.72
CA ASN A 55 -18.19 -50.11 2.67
C ASN A 55 -18.01 -49.57 1.23
N ARG A 56 -17.81 -48.26 1.01
CA ARG A 56 -17.55 -47.68 -0.34
C ARG A 56 -16.30 -46.78 -0.46
N MET A 57 -15.54 -46.60 0.61
CA MET A 57 -14.37 -45.71 0.65
C MET A 57 -13.06 -46.44 0.36
N GLN A 58 -12.86 -46.94 -0.87
CA GLN A 58 -11.52 -47.30 -1.37
C GLN A 58 -11.13 -46.71 -2.75
N PRO A 59 -12.02 -46.14 -3.59
CA PRO A 59 -11.56 -45.43 -4.80
C PRO A 59 -11.52 -43.89 -4.72
N ILE A 60 -11.98 -43.25 -3.63
CA ILE A 60 -12.22 -41.79 -3.60
C ILE A 60 -10.95 -40.95 -3.37
N GLU A 61 -9.94 -41.47 -2.66
CA GLU A 61 -8.70 -40.71 -2.37
C GLU A 61 -7.94 -40.27 -3.63
N ARG A 62 -7.92 -41.09 -4.69
CA ARG A 62 -7.21 -40.75 -5.93
C ARG A 62 -7.92 -39.69 -6.76
N VAL A 63 -9.25 -39.67 -6.71
CA VAL A 63 -10.07 -38.68 -7.43
C VAL A 63 -10.02 -37.32 -6.71
N VAL A 64 -10.01 -37.33 -5.37
CA VAL A 64 -9.86 -36.12 -4.56
C VAL A 64 -8.45 -35.53 -4.70
N LYS A 65 -7.38 -36.34 -4.68
CA LYS A 65 -6.01 -35.84 -4.93
C LYS A 65 -5.87 -35.18 -6.30
N ARG A 66 -6.34 -35.81 -7.37
CA ARG A 66 -6.26 -35.25 -8.73
C ARG A 66 -7.09 -33.97 -8.89
N ARG A 67 -8.23 -33.86 -8.19
CA ARG A 67 -9.02 -32.62 -8.20
C ARG A 67 -8.42 -31.52 -7.32
N ALA A 68 -7.73 -31.86 -6.24
CA ALA A 68 -7.00 -30.89 -5.42
C ALA A 68 -5.79 -30.31 -6.19
N GLU A 69 -5.02 -31.17 -6.87
CA GLU A 69 -3.88 -30.74 -7.70
C GLU A 69 -4.33 -29.87 -8.88
N ALA A 70 -5.40 -30.25 -9.58
CA ALA A 70 -5.97 -29.43 -10.65
C ALA A 70 -6.51 -28.07 -10.16
N ALA A 71 -7.11 -28.04 -8.96
CA ALA A 71 -7.59 -26.80 -8.34
C ALA A 71 -6.45 -25.88 -7.88
N GLU A 72 -5.30 -26.43 -7.46
CA GLU A 72 -4.13 -25.64 -7.09
C GLU A 72 -3.45 -24.99 -8.30
N ASP A 73 -3.35 -25.69 -9.43
CA ASP A 73 -2.78 -25.12 -10.66
C ASP A 73 -3.71 -24.05 -11.26
N GLU A 74 -5.03 -24.26 -11.22
CA GLU A 74 -6.02 -23.26 -11.63
C GLU A 74 -6.01 -22.03 -10.71
N ALA A 75 -5.80 -22.24 -9.40
CA ALA A 75 -5.62 -21.14 -8.44
C ALA A 75 -4.32 -20.35 -8.68
N ARG A 76 -3.21 -21.02 -9.03
CA ARG A 76 -1.95 -20.36 -9.38
C ARG A 76 -2.09 -19.50 -10.64
N ASP A 77 -2.75 -20.02 -11.67
CA ASP A 77 -3.00 -19.27 -12.89
C ASP A 77 -3.96 -18.10 -12.66
N ALA A 78 -5.00 -18.29 -11.83
CA ALA A 78 -5.89 -17.22 -11.40
C ALA A 78 -5.16 -16.12 -10.61
N VAL A 79 -4.20 -16.47 -9.74
CA VAL A 79 -3.34 -15.53 -8.99
C VAL A 79 -2.40 -14.77 -9.93
N VAL A 80 -1.81 -15.44 -10.93
CA VAL A 80 -0.94 -14.79 -11.91
C VAL A 80 -1.74 -13.82 -12.79
N GLN A 81 -2.94 -14.21 -13.21
CA GLN A 81 -3.83 -13.35 -14.01
C GLN A 81 -4.36 -12.17 -13.19
N THR A 82 -4.79 -12.39 -11.94
CA THR A 82 -5.18 -11.30 -11.03
C THR A 82 -4.03 -10.34 -10.73
N ARG A 83 -2.79 -10.83 -10.60
CA ARG A 83 -1.61 -9.96 -10.43
C ARG A 83 -1.30 -9.16 -11.69
N LYS A 84 -1.48 -9.74 -12.89
CA LYS A 84 -1.34 -9.03 -14.18
C LYS A 84 -2.44 -7.98 -14.37
N THR A 85 -3.69 -8.28 -14.04
CA THR A 85 -4.82 -7.34 -14.13
C THR A 85 -4.72 -6.26 -13.06
N ALA A 86 -4.30 -6.58 -11.83
CA ALA A 86 -4.02 -5.60 -10.78
C ALA A 86 -2.86 -4.66 -11.17
N LYS A 87 -1.79 -5.18 -11.78
CA LYS A 87 -0.67 -4.35 -12.31
C LYS A 87 -1.11 -3.44 -13.46
N LYS A 88 -2.04 -3.90 -14.31
CA LYS A 88 -2.63 -3.11 -15.41
C LYS A 88 -3.62 -2.07 -14.89
N ALA A 89 -4.40 -2.39 -13.85
CA ALA A 89 -5.30 -1.49 -13.16
C ALA A 89 -4.53 -0.42 -12.36
N ALA A 90 -3.42 -0.78 -11.71
CA ALA A 90 -2.53 0.18 -11.04
C ALA A 90 -1.87 1.16 -12.03
N ARG A 91 -1.61 0.74 -13.28
CA ARG A 91 -1.14 1.62 -14.37
C ARG A 91 -2.25 2.51 -14.96
N LYS A 92 -3.52 2.15 -14.79
CA LYS A 92 -4.69 2.90 -15.32
C LYS A 92 -5.37 3.76 -14.24
N GLY A 93 -5.19 3.44 -12.97
CA GLY A 93 -5.65 4.23 -11.82
C GLY A 93 -4.81 5.48 -11.54
N SER A 94 -3.62 5.61 -12.17
CA SER A 94 -2.79 6.82 -12.08
C SER A 94 -3.32 8.01 -12.89
N THR A 95 -4.44 7.88 -13.62
CA THR A 95 -5.04 8.96 -14.42
C THR A 95 -6.42 9.43 -13.94
N ALA A 96 -6.98 8.87 -12.86
CA ALA A 96 -8.36 9.17 -12.45
C ALA A 96 -8.55 9.47 -10.95
N ALA A 97 -7.48 9.77 -10.22
CA ALA A 97 -7.53 10.28 -8.85
C ALA A 97 -6.82 11.63 -8.79
N THR A 98 -7.44 12.68 -9.36
CA THR A 98 -7.11 14.06 -9.00
C THR A 98 -7.78 14.36 -7.65
N GLN A 99 -7.32 13.67 -6.60
CA GLN A 99 -7.08 14.40 -5.37
C GLN A 99 -5.91 15.31 -5.71
N VAL A 100 -5.96 16.57 -5.31
CA VAL A 100 -4.92 17.59 -5.51
C VAL A 100 -3.65 17.17 -4.76
N ALA A 101 -3.01 16.10 -5.23
CA ALA A 101 -1.70 15.70 -4.77
C ALA A 101 -0.75 16.80 -5.26
N PRO A 102 0.10 17.35 -4.38
CA PRO A 102 1.10 18.33 -4.79
C PRO A 102 1.91 17.77 -5.96
N LYS A 103 2.27 18.63 -6.92
CA LYS A 103 3.14 18.29 -8.06
C LYS A 103 4.55 17.97 -7.56
N MET A 104 4.71 16.79 -6.98
CA MET A 104 5.96 16.37 -6.35
C MET A 104 6.86 15.64 -7.33
N PRO A 105 8.19 15.80 -7.19
CA PRO A 105 9.15 14.92 -7.84
C PRO A 105 8.88 13.44 -7.51
N ARG A 106 9.09 12.56 -8.50
CA ARG A 106 8.94 11.11 -8.32
C ARG A 106 10.16 10.54 -7.59
N VAL A 107 10.10 10.52 -6.26
CA VAL A 107 11.20 10.00 -5.41
C VAL A 107 10.79 8.72 -4.70
N GLY A 108 11.74 7.82 -4.41
CA GLY A 108 11.47 6.66 -3.54
C GLY A 108 11.05 7.10 -2.14
N ALA A 109 10.10 6.39 -1.52
CA ALA A 109 9.71 6.64 -0.14
C ALA A 109 10.81 6.10 0.80
N PRO A 110 11.41 6.94 1.66
CA PRO A 110 12.35 6.47 2.68
C PRO A 110 11.67 5.50 3.63
N ARG A 111 12.38 4.45 4.06
CA ARG A 111 11.83 3.45 5.00
C ARG A 111 12.17 3.76 6.45
N LYS A 112 13.22 4.54 6.70
CA LYS A 112 13.72 4.85 8.04
C LYS A 112 13.96 6.35 8.17
N ALA A 113 13.76 6.88 9.39
CA ALA A 113 14.07 8.27 9.71
C ALA A 113 15.53 8.66 9.39
N SER A 114 16.47 7.72 9.52
CA SER A 114 17.89 7.94 9.23
C SER A 114 18.21 8.15 7.74
N GLU A 115 17.30 7.77 6.84
CA GLU A 115 17.42 7.98 5.39
C GLU A 115 16.95 9.38 4.97
N LEU A 116 16.39 10.16 5.91
CA LEU A 116 15.91 11.49 5.63
C LEU A 116 17.06 12.51 5.50
N PRO A 117 16.87 13.55 4.68
CA PRO A 117 17.82 14.67 4.57
C PRO A 117 18.02 15.44 5.88
N ILE A 118 17.10 15.29 6.83
CA ILE A 118 17.13 15.94 8.14
C ILE A 118 17.76 14.99 9.16
N LYS A 119 18.88 15.40 9.75
CA LYS A 119 19.59 14.62 10.77
C LYS A 119 18.73 14.47 12.03
N SER A 120 18.80 13.29 12.64
CA SER A 120 18.10 12.97 13.90
C SER A 120 16.60 13.25 13.87
N TYR A 121 15.95 13.08 12.70
CA TYR A 121 14.54 13.42 12.48
C TYR A 121 13.58 12.88 13.56
N ALA A 122 13.80 11.65 14.01
CA ALA A 122 12.96 10.99 15.02
C ALA A 122 13.04 11.64 16.42
N SER A 123 14.04 12.49 16.66
CA SER A 123 14.24 13.18 17.94
C SER A 123 13.80 14.65 17.89
N LEU A 124 13.33 15.14 16.75
CA LEU A 124 12.95 16.53 16.56
C LEU A 124 11.45 16.73 16.76
N ASN A 125 11.09 17.88 17.33
CA ASN A 125 9.70 18.33 17.37
C ASN A 125 9.26 18.94 16.02
N ALA A 126 7.96 19.20 15.87
CA ALA A 126 7.41 19.69 14.61
C ALA A 126 8.01 21.05 14.19
N ASP A 127 8.22 21.98 15.11
CA ASP A 127 8.75 23.32 14.81
C ASP A 127 10.23 23.29 14.41
N GLU A 128 11.01 22.42 15.04
CA GLU A 128 12.39 22.12 14.66
C GLU A 128 12.45 21.52 13.26
N ILE A 129 11.58 20.54 12.96
CA ILE A 129 11.50 19.94 11.61
C ILE A 129 11.16 21.01 10.58
N VAL A 130 10.15 21.85 10.84
CA VAL A 130 9.74 22.95 9.93
C VAL A 130 10.89 23.94 9.68
N SER A 131 11.73 24.17 10.69
CA SER A 131 12.94 24.99 10.56
C SER A 131 13.97 24.31 9.64
N HIS A 132 14.16 23.00 9.77
CA HIS A 132 15.04 22.19 8.92
C HIS A 132 14.52 21.98 7.49
N LEU A 133 13.23 22.22 7.21
CA LEU A 133 12.70 22.19 5.84
C LEU A 133 13.25 23.33 4.97
N LYS A 134 13.75 24.41 5.58
CA LYS A 134 14.34 25.54 4.85
C LYS A 134 15.64 25.10 4.19
N GLY A 135 15.75 25.35 2.89
CA GLY A 135 16.92 24.99 2.08
C GLY A 135 16.96 23.54 1.59
N LEU A 136 15.96 22.72 1.92
CA LEU A 136 15.83 21.41 1.30
C LEU A 136 15.42 21.54 -0.17
N THR A 137 15.95 20.65 -1.00
CA THR A 137 15.58 20.57 -2.41
C THR A 137 14.16 20.04 -2.60
N GLN A 138 13.54 20.24 -3.76
CA GLN A 138 12.21 19.70 -4.07
C GLN A 138 12.17 18.17 -3.93
N THR A 139 13.27 17.50 -4.28
CA THR A 139 13.45 16.05 -4.12
C THR A 139 13.54 15.63 -2.65
N ASP A 140 14.23 16.42 -1.83
CA ASP A 140 14.36 16.17 -0.39
C ASP A 140 13.06 16.41 0.35
N LEU A 141 12.37 17.52 0.05
CA LEU A 141 11.01 17.79 0.53
C LEU A 141 10.07 16.65 0.17
N ALA A 142 10.18 16.11 -1.05
CA ALA A 142 9.36 14.99 -1.48
C ALA A 142 9.63 13.70 -0.70
N ARG A 143 10.87 13.46 -0.26
CA ARG A 143 11.21 12.33 0.61
C ARG A 143 10.61 12.50 2.00
N VAL A 144 10.76 13.68 2.58
CA VAL A 144 10.21 13.98 3.92
C VAL A 144 8.69 13.86 3.92
N TYR A 145 8.01 14.40 2.91
CA TYR A 145 6.56 14.27 2.77
C TYR A 145 6.11 12.81 2.73
N LYS A 146 6.77 11.98 1.90
CA LYS A 146 6.42 10.56 1.78
C LYS A 146 6.67 9.78 3.06
N TYR A 147 7.73 10.11 3.78
CA TYR A 147 8.01 9.51 5.07
C TYR A 147 6.96 9.91 6.09
N GLU A 148 6.68 11.21 6.24
CA GLU A 148 5.72 11.73 7.22
C GLU A 148 4.32 11.17 6.95
N LYS A 149 3.90 11.13 5.69
CA LYS A 149 2.62 10.55 5.26
C LYS A 149 2.51 9.03 5.47
N ALA A 150 3.61 8.34 5.70
CA ALA A 150 3.60 6.90 5.95
C ALA A 150 3.76 6.55 7.45
N HIS A 151 4.03 7.55 8.30
CA HIS A 151 4.35 7.34 9.71
C HIS A 151 3.43 8.19 10.59
N GLU A 152 3.90 9.35 11.07
CA GLU A 152 3.19 10.14 12.10
C GLU A 152 2.12 11.07 11.53
N GLU A 153 2.12 11.32 10.22
CA GLU A 153 1.15 12.18 9.51
C GLU A 153 0.90 13.56 10.18
N ARG A 154 1.94 14.19 10.75
CA ARG A 154 1.80 15.49 11.41
C ARG A 154 1.45 16.56 10.39
N SER A 155 0.23 17.09 10.50
CA SER A 155 -0.33 18.07 9.55
C SER A 155 0.53 19.33 9.42
N THR A 156 1.07 19.85 10.52
CA THR A 156 1.94 21.04 10.51
C THR A 156 3.16 20.87 9.61
N ILE A 157 3.75 19.67 9.57
CA ILE A 157 4.89 19.35 8.73
C ILE A 157 4.44 19.19 7.28
N LEU A 158 3.33 18.48 7.04
CA LEU A 158 2.79 18.29 5.69
C LEU A 158 2.41 19.62 5.03
N ASP A 159 1.71 20.50 5.75
CA ASP A 159 1.33 21.85 5.27
C ASP A 159 2.57 22.72 5.02
N ALA A 160 3.58 22.60 5.89
CA ALA A 160 4.86 23.29 5.70
C ALA A 160 5.61 22.79 4.46
N ILE A 161 5.53 21.50 4.14
CA ILE A 161 6.13 20.97 2.91
C ILE A 161 5.33 21.42 1.69
N ASP A 162 4.00 21.33 1.73
CA ASP A 162 3.13 21.70 0.59
C ASP A 162 3.27 23.17 0.21
N SER A 163 3.44 24.08 1.19
CA SER A 163 3.70 25.50 0.91
C SER A 163 5.07 25.79 0.29
N ARG A 164 6.02 24.85 0.37
CA ARG A 164 7.39 24.98 -0.18
C ARG A 164 7.59 24.21 -1.47
N LEU A 165 6.67 23.31 -1.81
CA LEU A 165 6.72 22.57 -3.06
C LEU A 165 6.36 23.51 -4.21
N VAL A 166 7.31 23.70 -5.12
CA VAL A 166 7.14 24.56 -6.30
C VAL A 166 7.45 23.77 -7.56
N ALA A 167 6.67 24.04 -8.62
CA ALA A 167 6.95 23.50 -9.93
C ALA A 167 8.15 24.25 -10.53
N LEU A 168 9.30 23.57 -10.62
CA LEU A 168 10.46 24.14 -11.28
C LEU A 168 10.30 24.11 -12.81
N PRO A 169 10.82 25.11 -13.54
CA PRO A 169 10.77 25.15 -15.01
C PRO A 169 11.45 23.95 -15.67
N ILE A 170 12.50 23.44 -15.03
CA ILE A 170 13.21 22.24 -15.48
C ILE A 170 12.73 21.03 -14.70
N ALA A 171 12.21 20.03 -15.40
CA ALA A 171 11.82 18.76 -14.79
C ALA A 171 13.02 18.06 -14.17
N THR A 172 12.82 17.44 -13.00
CA THR A 172 13.86 16.67 -12.27
C THR A 172 15.13 17.47 -11.99
N TYR A 173 15.03 18.80 -11.89
CA TYR A 173 16.17 19.72 -11.75
C TYR A 173 17.20 19.29 -10.69
N ASP A 174 16.73 18.82 -9.52
CA ASP A 174 17.61 18.39 -8.43
C ASP A 174 18.45 17.15 -8.75
N SER A 175 18.09 16.37 -9.76
CA SER A 175 18.85 15.19 -10.17
C SER A 175 19.83 15.46 -11.30
N LEU A 176 19.80 16.67 -11.88
CA LEU A 176 20.62 17.02 -13.03
C LEU A 176 22.01 17.51 -12.63
N THR A 177 22.99 17.19 -13.48
CA THR A 177 24.35 17.73 -13.38
C THR A 177 24.39 19.21 -13.79
N VAL A 178 25.50 19.89 -13.50
CA VAL A 178 25.68 21.31 -13.89
C VAL A 178 25.57 21.47 -15.41
N ASP A 179 26.26 20.65 -16.18
CA ASP A 179 26.26 20.72 -17.66
C ASP A 179 24.86 20.47 -18.24
N GLU A 180 24.15 19.49 -17.68
CA GLU A 180 22.77 19.18 -18.05
C GLU A 180 21.79 20.31 -17.74
N VAL A 181 22.01 21.04 -16.65
CA VAL A 181 21.21 22.23 -16.32
C VAL A 181 21.55 23.34 -17.31
N ILE A 182 22.83 23.66 -17.51
CA ILE A 182 23.28 24.72 -18.42
C ILE A 182 22.69 24.54 -19.82
N GLY A 183 22.75 23.32 -20.37
CA GLY A 183 22.19 23.02 -21.69
C GLY A 183 20.66 23.20 -21.80
N ARG A 184 19.94 23.32 -20.67
CA ARG A 184 18.50 23.59 -20.63
C ARG A 184 18.16 25.04 -20.29
N LEU A 185 19.13 25.86 -19.85
CA LEU A 185 18.89 27.26 -19.47
C LEU A 185 18.60 28.17 -20.67
N ASP A 186 19.25 27.93 -21.82
CA ASP A 186 19.16 28.81 -22.98
C ASP A 186 17.74 28.83 -23.62
N GLY A 187 16.88 27.85 -23.28
CA GLY A 187 15.49 27.77 -23.77
C GLY A 187 14.45 28.35 -22.82
N LEU A 188 14.85 28.93 -21.68
CA LEU A 188 13.93 29.42 -20.65
C LEU A 188 13.64 30.92 -20.78
N SER A 189 12.43 31.31 -20.39
CA SER A 189 12.05 32.72 -20.31
C SER A 189 12.76 33.44 -19.14
N PRO A 190 12.88 34.78 -19.18
CA PRO A 190 13.46 35.55 -18.08
C PRO A 190 12.73 35.35 -16.73
N GLN A 191 11.44 35.07 -16.75
CA GLN A 191 10.68 34.77 -15.53
C GLN A 191 11.07 33.41 -14.94
N GLU A 192 11.20 32.39 -15.77
CA GLU A 192 11.64 31.05 -15.38
C GLU A 192 13.09 31.07 -14.87
N LEU A 193 13.97 31.82 -15.53
CA LEU A 193 15.35 32.04 -15.09
C LEU A 193 15.41 32.70 -13.70
N ARG A 194 14.59 33.73 -13.44
CA ARG A 194 14.50 34.36 -12.11
C ARG A 194 13.99 33.39 -11.04
N ALA A 195 13.00 32.55 -11.37
CA ALA A 195 12.48 31.54 -10.46
C ALA A 195 13.56 30.49 -10.11
N LEU A 196 14.29 30.00 -11.12
CA LEU A 196 15.41 29.09 -10.92
C LEU A 196 16.56 29.72 -10.13
N ARG A 197 16.89 31.00 -10.39
CA ARG A 197 17.92 31.71 -9.62
C ARG A 197 17.58 31.75 -8.14
N ARG A 198 16.34 32.12 -7.79
CA ARG A 198 15.87 32.14 -6.39
C ARG A 198 15.97 30.74 -5.77
N TYR A 199 15.43 29.74 -6.47
CA TYR A 199 15.48 28.36 -6.02
C TYR A 199 16.91 27.85 -5.79
N GLU A 200 17.81 28.09 -6.75
CA GLU A 200 19.20 27.65 -6.66
C GLU A 200 19.93 28.38 -5.51
N SER A 201 19.68 29.68 -5.32
CA SER A 201 20.28 30.46 -4.23
C SER A 201 19.83 30.06 -2.83
N GLU A 202 18.62 29.50 -2.71
CA GLU A 202 18.05 29.08 -1.43
C GLU A 202 18.39 27.61 -1.10
N THR A 203 18.87 26.83 -2.06
CA THR A 203 19.08 25.37 -1.91
C THR A 203 20.53 24.96 -2.16
N LYS A 204 20.86 24.56 -3.39
CA LYS A 204 22.14 23.94 -3.74
C LYS A 204 23.29 24.93 -3.91
N MET A 205 22.98 26.20 -4.17
CA MET A 205 23.96 27.30 -4.33
C MET A 205 25.10 26.97 -5.31
N ARG A 206 24.81 26.29 -6.44
CA ARG A 206 25.84 26.00 -7.45
C ARG A 206 26.22 27.27 -8.19
N THR A 207 27.38 27.82 -7.85
CA THR A 207 27.88 29.11 -8.36
C THR A 207 27.84 29.19 -9.89
N THR A 208 28.32 28.16 -10.59
CA THR A 208 28.35 28.12 -12.06
C THR A 208 26.96 28.27 -12.69
N ILE A 209 25.93 27.71 -12.06
CA ILE A 209 24.55 27.83 -12.56
C ILE A 209 24.01 29.23 -12.30
N ILE A 210 24.27 29.80 -11.12
CA ILE A 210 23.84 31.15 -10.77
C ILE A 210 24.47 32.16 -11.73
N GLU A 211 25.78 32.08 -11.96
CA GLU A 211 26.50 32.96 -12.89
C GLU A 211 25.96 32.84 -14.32
N LYS A 212 25.70 31.61 -14.80
CA LYS A 212 25.12 31.41 -16.13
C LYS A 212 23.71 31.98 -16.23
N ILE A 213 22.87 31.83 -15.19
CA ILE A 213 21.53 32.43 -15.17
C ILE A 213 21.63 33.96 -15.18
N GLU A 214 22.53 34.55 -14.41
CA GLU A 214 22.74 36.00 -14.38
C GLU A 214 23.22 36.53 -15.73
N SER A 215 24.13 35.81 -16.40
CA SER A 215 24.56 36.14 -17.76
C SER A 215 23.44 36.06 -18.80
N LEU A 216 22.41 35.24 -18.59
CA LEU A 216 21.25 35.15 -19.48
C LEU A 216 20.16 36.20 -19.16
N LEU A 217 20.22 36.81 -17.98
CA LEU A 217 19.26 37.83 -17.52
C LEU A 217 19.75 39.26 -17.73
N GLY A 218 21.06 39.46 -17.85
CA GLY A 218 21.71 40.73 -18.18
C GLY A 218 21.75 40.99 -19.67
#